data_AF-A0A3E2YGG9-F1
#
_entry.id   AF-A0A3E2YGG9-F1
#
_cell.length_a   1.000
_cell.length_b   1.000
_cell.length_c   1.000
_cell.angle_alpha   90.00
_cell.angle_beta   90.00
_cell.angle_gamma   90.00
#
_symmetry.space_group_name_H-M   'P 1'
#
loop_
_entity.id
_entity.type
_entity.pdbx_description
1 polymer ?
#
loop_
_entity_poly.entity_id
_entity_poly.type
_entity_poly.pdbx_seq_one_letter_code
_entity_poly.pdbx_strand_id
1 'polypeptide(L)'
;MSTGEPFAVRNELSGRPSFEQALRGYDKRQVDRYVEQVDGAAATLAAERDRAQHQLRNLTLQFQQLQAEVSELRQRPTQVDRASFRDLGPMVDQILALAEKQAGLIAETAAQRAGELQGEAERVLVEAREHAAQALHDLESELSARRAEQDKAYEERRAAAEAQLADIQELVEQLRVDGEAAHEHAQQEAKRINELTAQQVEQARAAAEALTKAARAQIQQEVQAARAQSQQELAQWRVNVEREINERRAAAEQELAEHRAAAERDVAGQLTAAEEKIATLIAEAQQYSTEVRKRADEQATLHQEQLTAVQQEVGSQRQALTQLHAELDNAQQQLARVRQEGAATEQEVHRLQQRLTEIRQELTAEANRLEEARRSSDSAERHAKDVRARVQREAKRVADLAAAAVMAAAAGGAETAEYPTVRVRSDSDRPAEDAEGTPVDQAPPVASPA
;
A
#
# COMPACT_ATOMS: atom_id res chain seq x y z
N MET A 1 118.48 33.86 -68.58
CA MET A 1 118.04 33.38 -67.26
C MET A 1 116.59 33.77 -67.05
N SER A 2 115.70 32.79 -66.94
CA SER A 2 114.38 32.94 -66.33
C SER A 2 113.97 31.55 -65.85
N THR A 3 114.08 31.30 -64.56
CA THR A 3 113.76 30.01 -63.95
C THR A 3 112.27 29.95 -63.68
N GLY A 4 111.51 29.44 -64.66
CA GLY A 4 110.17 28.93 -64.37
C GLY A 4 110.27 27.81 -63.34
N GLU A 5 109.48 27.89 -62.28
CA GLU A 5 109.52 26.89 -61.21
C GLU A 5 109.15 25.50 -61.78
N PRO A 6 109.85 24.43 -61.37
CA PRO A 6 109.39 23.09 -61.68
C PRO A 6 108.08 22.85 -60.92
N PHE A 7 106.97 22.69 -61.65
CA PHE A 7 105.71 22.21 -61.07
C PHE A 7 106.03 20.98 -60.21
N ALA A 8 105.73 21.08 -58.91
CA ALA A 8 106.23 20.13 -57.93
C ALA A 8 105.78 18.72 -58.29
N VAL A 9 106.76 17.83 -58.54
CA VAL A 9 106.51 16.40 -58.74
C VAL A 9 106.08 15.83 -57.39
N ARG A 10 104.77 15.92 -57.10
CA ARG A 10 104.11 15.23 -55.99
C ARG A 10 104.18 13.73 -56.26
N ASN A 11 105.31 13.14 -55.89
CA ASN A 11 105.51 11.69 -55.83
C ASN A 11 104.76 11.11 -54.61
N GLU A 12 103.45 11.33 -54.56
CA GLU A 12 102.58 10.97 -53.44
C GLU A 12 101.97 9.56 -53.63
N LEU A 13 102.84 8.56 -53.45
CA LEU A 13 102.57 7.37 -52.65
C LEU A 13 101.13 6.81 -52.67
N SER A 14 100.70 6.27 -53.82
CA SER A 14 99.69 5.20 -53.93
C SER A 14 98.29 5.45 -53.36
N GLY A 15 97.95 6.68 -52.94
CA GLY A 15 96.65 7.03 -52.36
C GLY A 15 95.74 7.67 -53.41
N ARG A 16 94.59 7.02 -53.72
CA ARG A 16 93.51 7.72 -54.44
C ARG A 16 93.04 8.92 -53.60
N PRO A 17 92.87 10.12 -54.17
CA PRO A 17 92.40 11.29 -53.42
C PRO A 17 91.00 11.04 -52.86
N SER A 18 90.86 11.08 -51.54
CA SER A 18 89.59 10.85 -50.85
C SER A 18 88.84 12.17 -50.63
N PHE A 19 87.73 12.36 -51.34
CA PHE A 19 86.84 13.51 -51.16
C PHE A 19 85.89 13.31 -49.96
N GLU A 20 85.65 14.38 -49.21
CA GLU A 20 84.64 14.39 -48.12
C GLU A 20 83.21 14.28 -48.67
N GLN A 21 82.32 13.61 -47.95
CA GLN A 21 80.94 13.40 -48.37
C GLN A 21 79.97 14.35 -47.66
N ALA A 22 79.25 15.15 -48.45
CA ALA A 22 78.23 16.08 -47.96
C ALA A 22 76.82 15.64 -48.37
N LEU A 23 75.80 16.08 -47.64
CA LEU A 23 74.38 15.69 -47.82
C LEU A 23 73.79 16.05 -49.21
N ARG A 24 74.49 16.89 -49.98
CA ARG A 24 74.24 17.17 -51.42
C ARG A 24 75.56 17.24 -52.18
N GLY A 25 76.29 16.12 -52.22
CA GLY A 25 77.52 15.96 -53.00
C GLY A 25 77.28 15.53 -54.46
N TYR A 26 78.35 15.51 -55.26
CA TYR A 26 78.36 14.92 -56.60
C TYR A 26 78.31 13.38 -56.54
N ASP A 27 77.79 12.74 -57.60
CA ASP A 27 77.82 11.28 -57.72
C ASP A 27 79.27 10.78 -57.83
N LYS A 28 79.67 9.97 -56.85
CA LYS A 28 81.00 9.35 -56.81
C LYS A 28 81.34 8.60 -58.11
N ARG A 29 80.38 7.92 -58.75
CA ARG A 29 80.61 7.18 -60.01
C ARG A 29 80.82 8.10 -61.22
N GLN A 30 80.56 9.40 -61.09
CA GLN A 30 80.87 10.41 -62.12
C GLN A 30 82.20 11.07 -61.79
N VAL A 31 82.46 11.39 -60.52
CA VAL A 31 83.75 11.91 -60.05
C VAL A 31 84.89 10.93 -60.33
N ASP A 32 84.74 9.65 -59.95
CA ASP A 32 85.76 8.60 -60.17
C ASP A 32 86.16 8.50 -61.66
N ARG A 33 85.17 8.53 -62.58
CA ARG A 33 85.41 8.51 -64.05
C ARG A 33 86.03 9.80 -64.58
N TYR A 34 85.64 10.96 -64.04
CA TYR A 34 86.21 12.24 -64.45
C TYR A 34 87.67 12.39 -64.01
N VAL A 35 88.01 11.92 -62.80
CA VAL A 35 89.41 11.85 -62.33
C VAL A 35 90.23 10.92 -63.24
N GLU A 36 89.74 9.72 -63.54
CA GLU A 36 90.40 8.77 -64.45
C GLU A 36 90.62 9.35 -65.86
N GLN A 37 89.66 10.13 -66.38
CA GLN A 37 89.79 10.85 -67.65
C GLN A 37 90.84 11.97 -67.59
N VAL A 38 90.90 12.73 -66.49
CA VAL A 38 91.87 13.82 -66.29
C VAL A 38 93.28 13.29 -66.08
N ASP A 39 93.46 12.22 -65.31
CA ASP A 39 94.74 11.55 -65.11
C ASP A 39 95.28 10.98 -66.44
N GLY A 40 94.40 10.39 -67.26
CA GLY A 40 94.75 9.95 -68.62
C GLY A 40 95.21 11.10 -69.52
N ALA A 41 94.52 12.24 -69.50
CA ALA A 41 94.90 13.44 -70.27
C ALA A 41 96.20 14.09 -69.76
N ALA A 42 96.45 14.06 -68.45
CA ALA A 42 97.71 14.51 -67.87
C ALA A 42 98.90 13.63 -68.31
N ALA A 43 98.69 12.31 -68.39
CA ALA A 43 99.69 11.36 -68.86
C ALA A 43 100.04 11.55 -70.35
N THR A 44 99.06 11.81 -71.22
CA THR A 44 99.34 12.09 -72.64
C THR A 44 100.10 13.41 -72.83
N LEU A 45 99.68 14.49 -72.14
CA LEU A 45 100.37 15.79 -72.19
C LEU A 45 101.82 15.71 -71.65
N ALA A 46 102.07 14.89 -70.63
CA ALA A 46 103.43 14.63 -70.14
C ALA A 46 104.31 13.93 -71.19
N ALA A 47 103.77 12.91 -71.87
CA ALA A 47 104.47 12.21 -72.94
C ALA A 47 104.75 13.11 -74.17
N GLU A 48 103.84 14.02 -74.50
CA GLU A 48 104.02 15.01 -75.57
C GLU A 48 105.09 16.05 -75.23
N ARG A 49 105.06 16.59 -74.00
CA ARG A 49 106.13 17.46 -73.46
C ARG A 49 107.50 16.82 -73.61
N ASP A 50 107.63 15.54 -73.23
CA ASP A 50 108.93 14.87 -73.23
C ASP A 50 109.44 14.61 -74.65
N ARG A 51 108.57 14.23 -75.59
CA ARG A 51 108.91 14.17 -77.03
C ARG A 51 109.43 15.52 -77.56
N ALA A 52 108.75 16.62 -77.22
CA ALA A 52 109.17 17.97 -77.63
C ALA A 52 110.52 18.37 -77.01
N GLN A 53 110.78 18.03 -75.74
CA GLN A 53 112.09 18.26 -75.11
C GLN A 53 113.21 17.45 -75.77
N HIS A 54 112.95 16.21 -76.19
CA HIS A 54 113.92 15.41 -76.96
C HIS A 54 114.21 16.03 -78.34
N GLN A 55 113.18 16.49 -79.06
CA GLN A 55 113.35 17.19 -80.34
C GLN A 55 114.21 18.45 -80.21
N LEU A 56 113.96 19.28 -79.19
CA LEU A 56 114.72 20.51 -78.94
C LEU A 56 116.21 20.24 -78.67
N ARG A 57 116.53 19.18 -77.90
CA ARG A 57 117.91 18.74 -77.65
C ARG A 57 118.60 18.31 -78.96
N ASN A 58 117.93 17.55 -79.81
CA ASN A 58 118.48 17.09 -81.08
C ASN A 58 118.79 18.25 -82.05
N LEU A 59 117.87 19.21 -82.18
CA LEU A 59 118.08 20.42 -83.01
C LEU A 59 119.26 21.27 -82.50
N THR A 60 119.44 21.34 -81.17
CA THR A 60 120.57 22.06 -80.55
C THR A 60 121.92 21.44 -80.94
N LEU A 61 122.01 20.11 -81.04
CA LEU A 61 123.23 19.41 -81.48
C LEU A 61 123.51 19.61 -82.97
N GLN A 62 122.48 19.55 -83.82
CA GLN A 62 122.62 19.78 -85.27
C GLN A 62 123.11 21.20 -85.59
N PHE A 63 122.64 22.21 -84.85
CA PHE A 63 123.11 23.59 -85.01
C PHE A 63 124.62 23.73 -84.71
N GLN A 64 125.14 23.04 -83.70
CA GLN A 64 126.56 23.05 -83.35
C GLN A 64 127.43 22.40 -84.44
N GLN A 65 126.93 21.37 -85.14
CA GLN A 65 127.64 20.71 -86.24
C GLN A 65 127.78 21.63 -87.46
N LEU A 66 126.67 22.23 -87.92
CA LEU A 66 126.68 23.19 -89.04
C LEU A 66 127.59 24.40 -88.78
N GLN A 67 127.69 24.86 -87.54
CA GLN A 67 128.59 25.96 -87.17
C GLN A 67 130.08 25.60 -87.36
N ALA A 68 130.45 24.33 -87.24
CA ALA A 68 131.81 23.85 -87.48
C ALA A 68 132.15 23.80 -88.98
N GLU A 69 131.28 23.21 -89.80
CA GLU A 69 131.49 23.06 -91.26
C GLU A 69 131.70 24.42 -91.96
N VAL A 70 130.90 25.43 -91.58
CA VAL A 70 131.03 26.81 -92.10
C VAL A 70 132.37 27.47 -91.72
N SER A 71 133.02 27.02 -90.64
CA SER A 71 134.35 27.51 -90.23
C SER A 71 135.52 26.82 -90.94
N GLU A 72 135.33 25.60 -91.45
CA GLU A 72 136.33 24.88 -92.24
C GLU A 72 136.40 25.39 -93.68
N LEU A 73 135.23 25.56 -94.33
CA LEU A 73 135.14 26.00 -95.74
C LEU A 73 135.76 27.39 -96.00
N ARG A 74 135.95 28.21 -94.96
CA ARG A 74 136.56 29.56 -95.07
C ARG A 74 138.10 29.54 -95.20
N GLN A 75 138.77 28.39 -95.12
CA GLN A 75 140.23 28.32 -94.93
C GLN A 75 141.06 27.93 -96.18
N ARG A 76 140.49 27.88 -97.39
CA ARG A 76 141.21 27.44 -98.61
C ARG A 76 141.13 28.40 -99.81
N PRO A 77 142.28 28.94 -100.27
CA PRO A 77 142.45 29.53 -101.60
C PRO A 77 143.40 28.72 -102.51
N THR A 78 143.21 28.78 -103.83
CA THR A 78 144.14 28.20 -104.84
C THR A 78 144.20 29.06 -106.12
N GLN A 79 145.30 28.93 -106.87
CA GLN A 79 145.55 29.52 -108.19
C GLN A 79 146.48 28.58 -109.01
N VAL A 80 146.54 28.78 -110.34
CA VAL A 80 147.78 29.01 -111.16
C VAL A 80 147.56 28.60 -112.63
N ASP A 81 148.12 29.41 -113.53
CA ASP A 81 148.14 29.28 -115.00
C ASP A 81 149.01 28.13 -115.57
N ARG A 82 148.98 27.97 -116.90
CA ARG A 82 150.04 27.26 -117.66
C ARG A 82 150.61 28.13 -118.78
N ALA A 83 151.94 28.05 -118.94
CA ALA A 83 152.70 28.77 -119.96
C ALA A 83 152.84 27.98 -121.28
N SER A 84 153.19 28.70 -122.35
CA SER A 84 153.49 28.13 -123.67
C SER A 84 155.01 27.90 -123.86
N PHE A 85 155.35 26.90 -124.66
CA PHE A 85 156.71 26.69 -125.19
C PHE A 85 156.70 26.80 -126.71
N ARG A 86 157.80 27.31 -127.25
CA ARG A 86 158.07 27.57 -128.66
C ARG A 86 159.48 27.05 -128.96
N ASP A 87 159.78 26.80 -130.23
CA ASP A 87 161.07 26.32 -130.74
C ASP A 87 161.40 24.83 -130.49
N LEU A 88 160.61 23.93 -131.09
CA LEU A 88 161.03 22.56 -131.44
C LEU A 88 160.71 22.31 -132.92
N GLY A 89 161.70 21.84 -133.70
CA GLY A 89 161.67 21.82 -135.17
C GLY A 89 160.95 20.61 -135.83
N PRO A 90 161.11 20.39 -137.14
CA PRO A 90 160.18 19.62 -137.98
C PRO A 90 160.02 18.12 -137.68
N MET A 91 160.89 17.52 -136.87
CA MET A 91 160.61 16.17 -136.35
C MET A 91 159.55 16.19 -135.24
N VAL A 92 159.46 17.28 -134.48
CA VAL A 92 158.34 17.52 -133.57
C VAL A 92 157.06 17.87 -134.34
N ASP A 93 157.10 18.48 -135.52
CA ASP A 93 155.90 18.58 -136.38
C ASP A 93 155.39 17.19 -136.81
N GLN A 94 156.28 16.24 -137.14
CA GLN A 94 155.86 14.85 -137.42
C GLN A 94 155.36 14.12 -136.16
N ILE A 95 156.00 14.31 -135.00
CA ILE A 95 155.53 13.73 -133.73
C ILE A 95 154.19 14.34 -133.34
N LEU A 96 153.97 15.64 -133.55
CA LEU A 96 152.70 16.33 -133.32
C LEU A 96 151.63 15.86 -134.30
N ALA A 97 151.91 15.72 -135.60
CA ALA A 97 150.94 15.19 -136.55
C ALA A 97 150.55 13.72 -136.28
N LEU A 98 151.50 12.89 -135.83
CA LEU A 98 151.22 11.52 -135.38
C LEU A 98 150.47 11.51 -134.04
N ALA A 99 150.82 12.39 -133.09
CA ALA A 99 150.15 12.53 -131.81
C ALA A 99 148.75 13.15 -131.95
N GLU A 100 148.52 14.02 -132.92
CA GLU A 100 147.22 14.60 -133.27
C GLU A 100 146.34 13.54 -133.94
N LYS A 101 146.89 12.71 -134.82
CA LYS A 101 146.18 11.54 -135.36
C LYS A 101 145.87 10.50 -134.28
N GLN A 102 146.79 10.24 -133.35
CA GLN A 102 146.56 9.35 -132.20
C GLN A 102 145.56 9.96 -131.22
N ALA A 103 145.63 11.26 -130.93
CA ALA A 103 144.67 11.98 -130.09
C ALA A 103 143.29 12.01 -130.74
N GLY A 104 143.20 12.14 -132.07
CA GLY A 104 141.97 11.98 -132.83
C GLY A 104 141.36 10.59 -132.65
N LEU A 105 142.14 9.52 -132.80
CA LEU A 105 141.68 8.14 -132.56
C LEU A 105 141.31 7.89 -131.08
N ILE A 106 142.03 8.48 -130.13
CA ILE A 106 141.72 8.40 -128.70
C ILE A 106 140.44 9.19 -128.39
N ALA A 107 140.24 10.36 -128.98
CA ALA A 107 139.04 11.17 -128.82
C ALA A 107 137.83 10.52 -129.49
N GLU A 108 137.99 9.92 -130.66
CA GLU A 108 136.94 9.17 -131.36
C GLU A 108 136.53 7.92 -130.57
N THR A 109 137.49 7.11 -130.12
CA THR A 109 137.18 5.91 -129.29
C THR A 109 136.69 6.27 -127.89
N ALA A 110 137.10 7.41 -127.31
CA ALA A 110 136.53 7.93 -126.08
C ALA A 110 135.12 8.49 -126.27
N ALA A 111 134.82 9.15 -127.40
CA ALA A 111 133.49 9.63 -127.74
C ALA A 111 132.53 8.47 -128.04
N GLN A 112 132.99 7.43 -128.73
CA GLN A 112 132.26 6.18 -128.93
C GLN A 112 131.91 5.56 -127.57
N ARG A 113 132.90 5.32 -126.70
CA ARG A 113 132.67 4.78 -125.34
C ARG A 113 131.80 5.68 -124.46
N ALA A 114 131.91 7.00 -124.58
CA ALA A 114 131.05 7.93 -123.87
C ALA A 114 129.60 7.82 -124.37
N GLY A 115 129.38 7.70 -125.69
CA GLY A 115 128.06 7.47 -126.27
C GLY A 115 127.47 6.09 -125.93
N GLU A 116 128.31 5.05 -125.87
CA GLU A 116 127.93 3.71 -125.38
C GLU A 116 127.46 3.78 -123.91
N LEU A 117 128.28 4.33 -123.01
CA LEU A 117 127.95 4.48 -121.60
C LEU A 117 126.77 5.44 -121.35
N GLN A 118 126.61 6.48 -122.18
CA GLN A 118 125.43 7.36 -122.14
C GLN A 118 124.17 6.60 -122.58
N GLY A 119 124.22 5.83 -123.67
CA GLY A 119 123.11 5.01 -124.12
C GLY A 119 122.74 3.89 -123.13
N GLU A 120 123.72 3.30 -122.44
CA GLU A 120 123.49 2.37 -121.34
C GLU A 120 122.85 3.05 -120.13
N ALA A 121 123.38 4.21 -119.70
CA ALA A 121 122.81 4.98 -118.60
C ALA A 121 121.38 5.48 -118.90
N GLU A 122 121.10 5.90 -120.13
CA GLU A 122 119.76 6.30 -120.57
C GLU A 122 118.80 5.11 -120.59
N ARG A 123 119.22 3.93 -121.06
CA ARG A 123 118.41 2.69 -120.97
C ARG A 123 118.09 2.35 -119.53
N VAL A 124 119.10 2.27 -118.65
CA VAL A 124 118.90 1.95 -117.23
C VAL A 124 118.02 3.00 -116.54
N LEU A 125 118.10 4.28 -116.92
CA LEU A 125 117.20 5.33 -116.41
C LEU A 125 115.77 5.21 -116.95
N VAL A 126 115.56 4.72 -118.17
CA VAL A 126 114.23 4.43 -118.72
C VAL A 126 113.64 3.20 -118.04
N GLU A 127 114.38 2.08 -117.99
CA GLU A 127 114.00 0.84 -117.30
C GLU A 127 113.65 1.10 -115.82
N ALA A 128 114.47 1.86 -115.10
CA ALA A 128 114.20 2.22 -113.70
C ALA A 128 112.96 3.12 -113.55
N ARG A 129 112.65 3.99 -114.53
CA ARG A 129 111.42 4.80 -114.53
C ARG A 129 110.19 3.97 -114.86
N GLU A 130 110.29 3.02 -115.79
CA GLU A 130 109.21 2.11 -116.15
C GLU A 130 108.88 1.16 -114.98
N HIS A 131 109.90 0.58 -114.32
CA HIS A 131 109.71 -0.20 -113.11
C HIS A 131 109.16 0.62 -111.94
N ALA A 132 109.59 1.87 -111.76
CA ALA A 132 109.01 2.76 -110.76
C ALA A 132 107.54 3.11 -111.06
N ALA A 133 107.19 3.33 -112.33
CA ALA A 133 105.81 3.58 -112.75
C ALA A 133 104.91 2.35 -112.58
N GLN A 134 105.42 1.16 -112.90
CA GLN A 134 104.76 -0.14 -112.64
C GLN A 134 104.50 -0.31 -111.13
N ALA A 135 105.54 -0.19 -110.30
CA ALA A 135 105.41 -0.36 -108.84
C ALA A 135 104.47 0.67 -108.18
N LEU A 136 104.40 1.90 -108.71
CA LEU A 136 103.42 2.91 -108.27
C LEU A 136 102.00 2.55 -108.70
N HIS A 137 101.80 2.04 -109.92
CA HIS A 137 100.50 1.60 -110.41
C HIS A 137 99.98 0.37 -109.66
N ASP A 138 100.84 -0.62 -109.41
CA ASP A 138 100.51 -1.81 -108.63
C ASP A 138 100.14 -1.44 -107.18
N LEU A 139 100.87 -0.51 -106.56
CA LEU A 139 100.57 -0.01 -105.23
C LEU A 139 99.28 0.85 -105.19
N GLU A 140 99.00 1.64 -106.21
CA GLU A 140 97.71 2.36 -106.33
C GLU A 140 96.55 1.37 -106.51
N SER A 141 96.74 0.32 -107.32
CA SER A 141 95.79 -0.78 -107.49
C SER A 141 95.51 -1.49 -106.16
N GLU A 142 96.55 -1.93 -105.44
CA GLU A 142 96.41 -2.53 -104.10
C GLU A 142 95.72 -1.61 -103.10
N LEU A 143 96.06 -0.31 -103.06
CA LEU A 143 95.40 0.64 -102.17
C LEU A 143 93.93 0.89 -102.55
N SER A 144 93.60 0.88 -103.83
CA SER A 144 92.21 0.99 -104.29
C SER A 144 91.39 -0.26 -103.94
N ALA A 145 91.98 -1.45 -104.08
CA ALA A 145 91.38 -2.72 -103.71
C ALA A 145 91.13 -2.79 -102.19
N ARG A 146 92.15 -2.48 -101.36
CA ARG A 146 92.01 -2.47 -99.90
C ARG A 146 91.00 -1.43 -99.40
N ARG A 147 90.87 -0.28 -100.06
CA ARG A 147 89.78 0.69 -99.78
C ARG A 147 88.42 0.08 -100.10
N ALA A 148 88.23 -0.44 -101.30
CA ALA A 148 86.98 -1.08 -101.71
C ALA A 148 86.60 -2.31 -100.84
N GLU A 149 87.57 -3.04 -100.29
CA GLU A 149 87.36 -4.09 -99.29
C GLU A 149 86.95 -3.54 -97.92
N GLN A 150 87.58 -2.44 -97.46
CA GLN A 150 87.22 -1.77 -96.21
C GLN A 150 85.82 -1.12 -96.28
N ASP A 151 85.49 -0.49 -97.40
CA ASP A 151 84.18 0.13 -97.65
C ASP A 151 83.07 -0.95 -97.66
N LYS A 152 83.29 -2.08 -98.34
CA LYS A 152 82.38 -3.24 -98.28
C LYS A 152 82.23 -3.78 -96.86
N ALA A 153 83.34 -4.04 -96.16
CA ALA A 153 83.30 -4.55 -94.80
C ALA A 153 82.67 -3.56 -93.80
N TYR A 154 82.69 -2.26 -94.09
CA TYR A 154 81.97 -1.24 -93.33
C TYR A 154 80.47 -1.31 -93.61
N GLU A 155 80.05 -1.28 -94.88
CA GLU A 155 78.62 -1.34 -95.24
C GLU A 155 77.97 -2.68 -94.89
N GLU A 156 78.69 -3.81 -94.95
CA GLU A 156 78.22 -5.12 -94.45
C GLU A 156 77.96 -5.08 -92.93
N ARG A 157 78.90 -4.54 -92.15
CA ARG A 157 78.72 -4.37 -90.69
C ARG A 157 77.60 -3.40 -90.35
N ARG A 158 77.46 -2.34 -91.15
CA ARG A 158 76.42 -1.33 -91.00
C ARG A 158 75.04 -1.92 -91.31
N ALA A 159 74.88 -2.61 -92.43
CA ALA A 159 73.64 -3.29 -92.80
C ALA A 159 73.27 -4.37 -91.76
N ALA A 160 74.24 -5.12 -91.23
CA ALA A 160 74.01 -6.08 -90.14
C ALA A 160 73.55 -5.39 -88.84
N ALA A 161 74.11 -4.22 -88.50
CA ALA A 161 73.67 -3.44 -87.34
C ALA A 161 72.30 -2.78 -87.54
N GLU A 162 72.01 -2.25 -88.73
CA GLU A 162 70.71 -1.69 -89.09
C GLU A 162 69.61 -2.78 -89.10
N ALA A 163 69.93 -4.01 -89.56
CA ALA A 163 69.05 -5.17 -89.44
C ALA A 163 68.80 -5.59 -87.99
N GLN A 164 69.85 -5.72 -87.16
CA GLN A 164 69.69 -6.03 -85.74
C GLN A 164 68.87 -4.96 -84.98
N LEU A 165 68.99 -3.68 -85.35
CA LEU A 165 68.17 -2.62 -84.80
C LEU A 165 66.69 -2.73 -85.24
N ALA A 166 66.42 -3.17 -86.47
CA ALA A 166 65.06 -3.45 -86.94
C ALA A 166 64.46 -4.66 -86.20
N ASP A 167 65.19 -5.77 -86.08
CA ASP A 167 64.75 -6.97 -85.33
C ASP A 167 64.42 -6.63 -83.86
N ILE A 168 65.26 -5.81 -83.21
CA ILE A 168 65.04 -5.34 -81.83
C ILE A 168 63.83 -4.41 -81.75
N GLN A 169 63.62 -3.52 -82.73
CA GLN A 169 62.45 -2.64 -82.77
C GLN A 169 61.15 -3.43 -82.97
N GLU A 170 61.13 -4.41 -83.86
CA GLU A 170 59.96 -5.28 -84.05
C GLU A 170 59.64 -6.06 -82.76
N LEU A 171 60.65 -6.68 -82.14
CA LEU A 171 60.46 -7.41 -80.88
C LEU A 171 60.00 -6.50 -79.72
N VAL A 172 60.48 -5.26 -79.64
CA VAL A 172 60.01 -4.27 -78.64
C VAL A 172 58.55 -3.87 -78.90
N GLU A 173 58.16 -3.66 -80.15
CA GLU A 173 56.76 -3.33 -80.50
C GLU A 173 55.81 -4.53 -80.31
N GLN A 174 56.25 -5.76 -80.63
CA GLN A 174 55.50 -6.98 -80.32
C GLN A 174 55.28 -7.10 -78.80
N LEU A 175 56.33 -6.97 -77.99
CA LEU A 175 56.23 -6.99 -76.51
C LEU A 175 55.37 -5.86 -75.95
N ARG A 176 55.37 -4.68 -76.59
CA ARG A 176 54.50 -3.55 -76.21
C ARG A 176 53.03 -3.88 -76.48
N VAL A 177 52.71 -4.40 -77.66
CA VAL A 177 51.34 -4.79 -78.04
C VAL A 177 50.83 -5.96 -77.20
N ASP A 178 51.64 -7.00 -76.96
CA ASP A 178 51.28 -8.12 -76.08
C ASP A 178 51.08 -7.64 -74.63
N GLY A 179 51.92 -6.73 -74.15
CA GLY A 179 51.78 -6.12 -72.82
C GLY A 179 50.52 -5.27 -72.68
N GLU A 180 50.17 -4.49 -73.69
CA GLU A 180 48.93 -3.70 -73.75
C GLU A 180 47.70 -4.61 -73.81
N ALA A 181 47.69 -5.63 -74.67
CA ALA A 181 46.59 -6.60 -74.76
C ALA A 181 46.38 -7.39 -73.46
N ALA A 182 47.48 -7.83 -72.81
CA ALA A 182 47.41 -8.48 -71.50
C ALA A 182 46.91 -7.53 -70.40
N HIS A 183 47.28 -6.25 -70.44
CA HIS A 183 46.80 -5.23 -69.51
C HIS A 183 45.31 -4.93 -69.72
N GLU A 184 44.85 -4.79 -70.96
CA GLU A 184 43.43 -4.62 -71.27
C GLU A 184 42.59 -5.83 -70.84
N HIS A 185 43.07 -7.06 -71.09
CA HIS A 185 42.41 -8.28 -70.61
C HIS A 185 42.29 -8.28 -69.08
N ALA A 186 43.38 -8.00 -68.36
CA ALA A 186 43.38 -7.92 -66.90
C ALA A 186 42.43 -6.82 -66.38
N GLN A 187 42.34 -5.66 -67.05
CA GLN A 187 41.34 -4.64 -66.73
C GLN A 187 39.91 -5.12 -66.97
N GLN A 188 39.63 -5.79 -68.08
CA GLN A 188 38.30 -6.31 -68.43
C GLN A 188 37.85 -7.39 -67.44
N GLU A 189 38.75 -8.30 -67.06
CA GLU A 189 38.46 -9.29 -66.02
C GLU A 189 38.26 -8.66 -64.65
N ALA A 190 39.08 -7.68 -64.25
CA ALA A 190 38.88 -6.95 -63.00
C ALA A 190 37.51 -6.22 -62.98
N LYS A 191 37.10 -5.58 -64.09
CA LYS A 191 35.76 -4.97 -64.24
C LYS A 191 34.67 -6.03 -64.10
N ARG A 192 34.75 -7.15 -64.83
CA ARG A 192 33.79 -8.27 -64.77
C ARG A 192 33.67 -8.88 -63.37
N ILE A 193 34.78 -9.02 -62.64
CA ILE A 193 34.80 -9.54 -61.27
C ILE A 193 34.18 -8.52 -60.30
N ASN A 194 34.49 -7.23 -60.44
CA ASN A 194 33.88 -6.16 -59.63
C ASN A 194 32.36 -6.04 -59.88
N GLU A 195 31.91 -6.15 -61.13
CA GLU A 195 30.49 -6.15 -61.50
C GLU A 195 29.76 -7.38 -60.94
N LEU A 196 30.33 -8.57 -61.09
CA LEU A 196 29.75 -9.82 -60.59
C LEU A 196 29.69 -9.85 -59.05
N THR A 197 30.74 -9.39 -58.37
CA THR A 197 30.75 -9.31 -56.90
C THR A 197 29.80 -8.23 -56.38
N ALA A 198 29.69 -7.08 -57.04
CA ALA A 198 28.69 -6.06 -56.72
C ALA A 198 27.25 -6.61 -56.88
N GLN A 199 26.97 -7.33 -57.97
CA GLN A 199 25.67 -7.99 -58.18
C GLN A 199 25.37 -9.03 -57.09
N GLN A 200 26.37 -9.85 -56.70
CA GLN A 200 26.21 -10.82 -55.61
C GLN A 200 25.97 -10.15 -54.25
N VAL A 201 26.66 -9.04 -53.95
CA VAL A 201 26.45 -8.26 -52.72
C VAL A 201 25.05 -7.64 -52.68
N GLU A 202 24.56 -7.06 -53.78
CA GLU A 202 23.21 -6.51 -53.85
C GLU A 202 22.12 -7.59 -53.79
N GLN A 203 22.32 -8.75 -54.43
CA GLN A 203 21.42 -9.90 -54.28
C GLN A 203 21.38 -10.41 -52.83
N ALA A 204 22.53 -10.51 -52.16
CA ALA A 204 22.61 -10.92 -50.75
C ALA A 204 21.94 -9.89 -49.81
N ARG A 205 22.12 -8.58 -50.07
CA ARG A 205 21.44 -7.49 -49.35
C ARG A 205 19.93 -7.56 -49.53
N ALA A 206 19.46 -7.68 -50.77
CA ALA A 206 18.02 -7.77 -51.08
C ALA A 206 17.38 -9.01 -50.42
N ALA A 207 18.06 -10.15 -50.44
CA ALA A 207 17.61 -11.36 -49.75
C ALA A 207 17.56 -11.19 -48.22
N ALA A 208 18.61 -10.62 -47.60
CA ALA A 208 18.65 -10.36 -46.17
C ALA A 208 17.57 -9.34 -45.73
N GLU A 209 17.32 -8.30 -46.53
CA GLU A 209 16.22 -7.37 -46.32
C GLU A 209 14.86 -8.05 -46.45
N ALA A 210 14.65 -8.88 -47.47
CA ALA A 210 13.40 -9.60 -47.66
C ALA A 210 13.10 -10.54 -46.49
N LEU A 211 14.09 -11.31 -46.03
CA LEU A 211 13.99 -12.15 -44.83
C LEU A 211 13.70 -11.33 -43.58
N THR A 212 14.37 -10.18 -43.40
CA THR A 212 14.13 -9.29 -42.25
C THR A 212 12.72 -8.69 -42.28
N LYS A 213 12.22 -8.31 -43.46
CA LYS A 213 10.85 -7.78 -43.65
C LYS A 213 9.81 -8.88 -43.40
N ALA A 214 10.03 -10.09 -43.90
CA ALA A 214 9.16 -11.25 -43.68
C ALA A 214 9.10 -11.65 -42.19
N ALA A 215 10.25 -11.79 -41.52
CA ALA A 215 10.31 -12.13 -40.10
C ALA A 215 9.62 -11.06 -39.22
N ARG A 216 9.79 -9.77 -39.53
CA ARG A 216 9.05 -8.70 -38.84
C ARG A 216 7.54 -8.78 -39.06
N ALA A 217 7.09 -9.10 -40.28
CA ALA A 217 5.67 -9.27 -40.59
C ALA A 217 5.07 -10.49 -39.86
N GLN A 218 5.79 -11.62 -39.82
CA GLN A 218 5.39 -12.82 -39.08
C GLN A 218 5.28 -12.53 -37.57
N ILE A 219 6.31 -11.94 -36.96
CA ILE A 219 6.28 -11.58 -35.52
C ILE A 219 5.12 -10.60 -35.23
N GLN A 220 4.82 -9.66 -36.14
CA GLN A 220 3.66 -8.79 -35.99
C GLN A 220 2.34 -9.55 -36.07
N GLN A 221 2.19 -10.52 -36.97
CA GLN A 221 1.00 -11.36 -37.06
C GLN A 221 0.83 -12.24 -35.81
N GLU A 222 1.89 -12.89 -35.34
CA GLU A 222 1.91 -13.71 -34.12
C GLU A 222 1.56 -12.89 -32.87
N VAL A 223 2.13 -11.69 -32.72
CA VAL A 223 1.82 -10.79 -31.59
C VAL A 223 0.36 -10.32 -31.63
N GLN A 224 -0.20 -10.03 -32.81
CA GLN A 224 -1.62 -9.64 -32.91
C GLN A 224 -2.56 -10.83 -32.70
N ALA A 225 -2.19 -12.04 -33.14
CA ALA A 225 -2.94 -13.27 -32.85
C ALA A 225 -2.95 -13.59 -31.36
N ALA A 226 -1.79 -13.54 -30.68
CA ALA A 226 -1.68 -13.75 -29.23
C ALA A 226 -2.46 -12.69 -28.43
N ARG A 227 -2.47 -11.43 -28.89
CA ARG A 227 -3.32 -10.37 -28.31
C ARG A 227 -4.82 -10.66 -28.48
N ALA A 228 -5.24 -11.11 -29.66
CA ALA A 228 -6.63 -11.47 -29.91
C ALA A 228 -7.08 -12.68 -29.06
N GLN A 229 -6.22 -13.69 -28.93
CA GLN A 229 -6.44 -14.84 -28.04
C GLN A 229 -6.57 -14.40 -26.58
N SER A 230 -5.61 -13.64 -26.06
CA SER A 230 -5.66 -13.12 -24.68
C SER A 230 -6.88 -12.22 -24.42
N GLN A 231 -7.32 -11.43 -25.40
CA GLN A 231 -8.57 -10.65 -25.30
C GLN A 231 -9.81 -11.55 -25.28
N GLN A 232 -9.83 -12.65 -26.04
CA GLN A 232 -10.91 -13.65 -26.01
C GLN A 232 -10.95 -14.39 -24.67
N GLU A 233 -9.79 -14.82 -24.15
CA GLU A 233 -9.66 -15.46 -22.83
C GLU A 233 -10.13 -14.53 -21.71
N LEU A 234 -9.72 -13.25 -21.73
CA LEU A 234 -10.17 -12.26 -20.76
C LEU A 234 -11.68 -11.97 -20.87
N ALA A 235 -12.25 -11.98 -22.08
CA ALA A 235 -13.69 -11.84 -22.29
C ALA A 235 -14.47 -13.06 -21.76
N GLN A 236 -13.99 -14.28 -22.03
CA GLN A 236 -14.56 -15.51 -21.49
C GLN A 236 -14.46 -15.58 -19.96
N TRP A 237 -13.31 -15.21 -19.40
CA TRP A 237 -13.11 -15.15 -17.95
C TRP A 237 -14.04 -14.13 -17.30
N ARG A 238 -14.20 -12.94 -17.90
CA ARG A 238 -15.18 -11.95 -17.44
C ARG A 238 -16.62 -12.48 -17.46
N VAL A 239 -17.07 -13.11 -18.56
CA VAL A 239 -18.41 -13.70 -18.64
C VAL A 239 -18.60 -14.81 -17.59
N ASN A 240 -17.58 -15.63 -17.35
CA ASN A 240 -17.63 -16.66 -16.31
C ASN A 240 -17.70 -16.07 -14.89
N VAL A 241 -16.92 -15.02 -14.59
CA VAL A 241 -16.95 -14.32 -13.29
C VAL A 241 -18.27 -13.56 -13.10
N GLU A 242 -18.77 -12.88 -14.13
CA GLU A 242 -20.08 -12.21 -14.12
C GLU A 242 -21.22 -13.24 -13.91
N ARG A 243 -21.11 -14.44 -14.49
CA ARG A 243 -22.02 -15.57 -14.22
C ARG A 243 -21.91 -16.07 -12.77
N GLU A 244 -20.71 -16.38 -12.28
CA GLU A 244 -20.52 -16.84 -10.89
C GLU A 244 -21.01 -15.83 -9.86
N ILE A 245 -20.82 -14.53 -10.10
CA ILE A 245 -21.35 -13.46 -9.23
C ILE A 245 -22.89 -13.47 -9.25
N ASN A 246 -23.52 -13.65 -10.40
CA ASN A 246 -24.97 -13.72 -10.50
C ASN A 246 -25.54 -15.01 -9.89
N GLU A 247 -24.88 -16.16 -10.05
CA GLU A 247 -25.24 -17.43 -9.42
C GLU A 247 -25.15 -17.34 -7.89
N ARG A 248 -24.07 -16.76 -7.34
CA ARG A 248 -23.92 -16.53 -5.89
C ARG A 248 -24.92 -15.49 -5.35
N ARG A 249 -25.27 -14.46 -6.13
CA ARG A 249 -26.32 -13.50 -5.75
C ARG A 249 -27.69 -14.16 -5.71
N ALA A 250 -28.06 -14.92 -6.73
CA ALA A 250 -29.33 -15.65 -6.76
C ALA A 250 -29.46 -16.65 -5.61
N ALA A 251 -28.37 -17.36 -5.27
CA ALA A 251 -28.33 -18.24 -4.11
C ALA A 251 -28.53 -17.47 -2.78
N ALA A 252 -27.80 -16.36 -2.57
CA ALA A 252 -27.96 -15.54 -1.37
C ALA A 252 -29.35 -14.86 -1.28
N GLU A 253 -29.96 -14.49 -2.41
CA GLU A 253 -31.33 -13.98 -2.47
C GLU A 253 -32.35 -15.07 -2.14
N GLN A 254 -32.11 -16.34 -2.53
CA GLN A 254 -32.91 -17.49 -2.13
C GLN A 254 -32.77 -17.79 -0.63
N GLU A 255 -31.55 -17.87 -0.09
CA GLU A 255 -31.30 -18.05 1.35
C GLU A 255 -31.98 -16.95 2.18
N LEU A 256 -31.89 -15.68 1.75
CA LEU A 256 -32.59 -14.57 2.40
C LEU A 256 -34.12 -14.65 2.28
N ALA A 257 -34.66 -15.17 1.18
CA ALA A 257 -36.10 -15.40 1.03
C ALA A 257 -36.58 -16.56 1.91
N GLU A 258 -35.81 -17.65 2.01
CA GLU A 258 -36.09 -18.78 2.90
C GLU A 258 -36.03 -18.37 4.38
N HIS A 259 -35.00 -17.62 4.78
CA HIS A 259 -34.89 -17.07 6.14
C HIS A 259 -36.03 -16.11 6.49
N ARG A 260 -36.49 -15.27 5.54
CA ARG A 260 -37.68 -14.42 5.73
C ARG A 260 -38.94 -15.26 5.88
N ALA A 261 -39.17 -16.22 4.99
CA ALA A 261 -40.33 -17.11 5.07
C ALA A 261 -40.31 -18.01 6.31
N ALA A 262 -39.14 -18.34 6.87
CA ALA A 262 -39.01 -19.00 8.16
C ALA A 262 -39.41 -18.06 9.30
N ALA A 263 -38.82 -16.86 9.37
CA ALA A 263 -39.15 -15.86 10.39
C ALA A 263 -40.63 -15.43 10.35
N GLU A 264 -41.25 -15.31 9.17
CA GLU A 264 -42.67 -15.03 9.00
C GLU A 264 -43.55 -16.17 9.56
N ARG A 265 -43.17 -17.44 9.36
CA ARG A 265 -43.86 -18.59 9.96
C ARG A 265 -43.67 -18.64 11.48
N ASP A 266 -42.47 -18.35 11.97
CA ASP A 266 -42.18 -18.32 13.41
C ASP A 266 -42.96 -17.20 14.12
N VAL A 267 -43.04 -16.01 13.52
CA VAL A 267 -43.86 -14.89 14.02
C VAL A 267 -45.35 -15.24 13.94
N ALA A 268 -45.83 -15.84 12.85
CA ALA A 268 -47.22 -16.29 12.75
C ALA A 268 -47.56 -17.34 13.82
N GLY A 269 -46.68 -18.32 14.07
CA GLY A 269 -46.84 -19.33 15.12
C GLY A 269 -46.77 -18.74 16.53
N GLN A 270 -45.94 -17.71 16.75
CA GLN A 270 -45.94 -16.95 18.00
C GLN A 270 -47.22 -16.15 18.21
N LEU A 271 -47.79 -15.57 17.15
CA LEU A 271 -49.08 -14.87 17.19
C LEU A 271 -50.22 -15.84 17.50
N THR A 272 -50.35 -16.97 16.80
CA THR A 272 -51.41 -17.95 17.12
C THR A 272 -51.24 -18.52 18.52
N ALA A 273 -50.02 -18.82 18.96
CA ALA A 273 -49.75 -19.29 20.33
C ALA A 273 -49.89 -18.18 21.39
N ALA A 274 -50.01 -16.90 21.01
CA ALA A 274 -50.38 -15.80 21.89
C ALA A 274 -51.90 -15.59 21.92
N GLU A 275 -52.57 -15.68 20.77
CA GLU A 275 -54.03 -15.68 20.63
C GLU A 275 -54.67 -16.84 21.41
N GLU A 276 -54.12 -18.04 21.33
CA GLU A 276 -54.53 -19.21 22.13
C GLU A 276 -54.40 -18.94 23.63
N LYS A 277 -53.28 -18.37 24.09
CA LYS A 277 -53.06 -18.01 25.51
C LYS A 277 -54.00 -16.90 25.98
N ILE A 278 -54.29 -15.93 25.11
CA ILE A 278 -55.27 -14.87 25.39
C ILE A 278 -56.67 -15.49 25.48
N ALA A 279 -57.02 -16.44 24.60
CA ALA A 279 -58.28 -17.16 24.64
C ALA A 279 -58.42 -18.04 25.90
N THR A 280 -57.38 -18.75 26.34
CA THR A 280 -57.41 -19.51 27.60
C THR A 280 -57.52 -18.57 28.81
N LEU A 281 -56.75 -17.47 28.86
CA LEU A 281 -56.86 -16.48 29.95
C LEU A 281 -58.23 -15.80 29.98
N ILE A 282 -58.87 -15.56 28.83
CA ILE A 282 -60.25 -15.06 28.75
C ILE A 282 -61.24 -16.12 29.25
N ALA A 283 -61.06 -17.40 28.89
CA ALA A 283 -61.92 -18.49 29.37
C ALA A 283 -61.77 -18.71 30.88
N GLU A 284 -60.55 -18.67 31.42
CA GLU A 284 -60.24 -18.72 32.85
C GLU A 284 -60.84 -17.51 33.59
N ALA A 285 -60.70 -16.29 33.05
CA ALA A 285 -61.30 -15.09 33.63
C ALA A 285 -62.84 -15.13 33.60
N GLN A 286 -63.43 -15.69 32.53
CA GLN A 286 -64.87 -15.93 32.45
C GLN A 286 -65.31 -16.96 33.50
N GLN A 287 -64.65 -18.11 33.59
CA GLN A 287 -64.92 -19.14 34.61
C GLN A 287 -64.81 -18.55 36.03
N TYR A 288 -63.72 -17.86 36.34
CA TYR A 288 -63.52 -17.17 37.61
C TYR A 288 -64.62 -16.14 37.88
N SER A 289 -65.04 -15.35 36.88
CA SER A 289 -66.16 -14.41 37.03
C SER A 289 -67.49 -15.11 37.31
N THR A 290 -67.73 -16.30 36.74
CA THR A 290 -68.91 -17.12 37.04
C THR A 290 -68.83 -17.79 38.40
N GLU A 291 -67.65 -18.20 38.87
CA GLU A 291 -67.47 -18.65 40.26
C GLU A 291 -67.68 -17.52 41.27
N VAL A 292 -67.14 -16.32 41.01
CA VAL A 292 -67.31 -15.15 41.88
C VAL A 292 -68.77 -14.72 41.92
N ARG A 293 -69.48 -14.72 40.79
CA ARG A 293 -70.94 -14.53 40.76
C ARG A 293 -71.65 -15.61 41.56
N LYS A 294 -71.39 -16.90 41.30
CA LYS A 294 -72.01 -18.01 42.03
C LYS A 294 -71.77 -17.94 43.54
N ARG A 295 -70.56 -17.59 43.99
CA ARG A 295 -70.24 -17.36 45.42
C ARG A 295 -70.96 -16.12 45.99
N ALA A 296 -71.10 -15.06 45.21
CA ALA A 296 -71.85 -13.87 45.61
C ALA A 296 -73.37 -14.11 45.67
N ASP A 297 -73.91 -14.90 44.74
CA ASP A 297 -75.30 -15.35 44.72
C ASP A 297 -75.58 -16.30 45.90
N GLU A 298 -74.67 -17.26 46.17
CA GLU A 298 -74.69 -18.11 47.37
C GLU A 298 -74.67 -17.27 48.65
N GLN A 299 -73.75 -16.30 48.78
CA GLN A 299 -73.72 -15.37 49.91
C GLN A 299 -74.98 -14.50 50.00
N ALA A 300 -75.54 -14.04 48.87
CA ALA A 300 -76.78 -13.28 48.84
C ALA A 300 -77.98 -14.13 49.31
N THR A 301 -78.09 -15.39 48.88
CA THR A 301 -79.13 -16.31 49.37
C THR A 301 -78.98 -16.58 50.86
N LEU A 302 -77.77 -16.87 51.36
CA LEU A 302 -77.51 -17.04 52.80
C LEU A 302 -77.84 -15.79 53.61
N HIS A 303 -77.50 -14.60 53.13
CA HIS A 303 -77.86 -13.34 53.78
C HIS A 303 -79.36 -13.03 53.71
N GLN A 304 -80.05 -13.48 52.65
CA GLN A 304 -81.49 -13.33 52.51
C GLN A 304 -82.25 -14.33 53.41
N GLU A 305 -81.77 -15.56 53.55
CA GLU A 305 -82.24 -16.53 54.54
C GLU A 305 -82.06 -15.99 55.96
N GLN A 306 -80.86 -15.49 56.31
CA GLN A 306 -80.57 -14.82 57.58
C GLN A 306 -81.52 -13.64 57.83
N LEU A 307 -81.77 -12.79 56.83
CA LEU A 307 -82.74 -11.70 56.93
C LEU A 307 -84.17 -12.20 57.18
N THR A 308 -84.61 -13.28 56.52
CA THR A 308 -85.95 -13.85 56.79
C THR A 308 -86.06 -14.48 58.18
N ALA A 309 -85.00 -15.12 58.68
CA ALA A 309 -84.96 -15.66 60.04
C ALA A 309 -85.03 -14.52 61.08
N VAL A 310 -84.23 -13.46 60.92
CA VAL A 310 -84.26 -12.27 61.80
C VAL A 310 -85.62 -11.55 61.70
N GLN A 311 -86.26 -11.49 60.53
CA GLN A 311 -87.61 -10.93 60.40
C GLN A 311 -88.67 -11.77 61.12
N GLN A 312 -88.56 -13.10 61.10
CA GLN A 312 -89.44 -13.99 61.87
C GLN A 312 -89.21 -13.82 63.38
N GLU A 313 -87.96 -13.70 63.83
CA GLU A 313 -87.62 -13.49 65.24
C GLU A 313 -88.09 -12.11 65.75
N VAL A 314 -87.88 -11.03 64.97
CA VAL A 314 -88.46 -9.71 65.28
C VAL A 314 -89.99 -9.76 65.27
N GLY A 315 -90.59 -10.63 64.45
CA GLY A 315 -92.03 -10.92 64.46
C GLY A 315 -92.50 -11.54 65.77
N SER A 316 -91.86 -12.60 66.24
CA SER A 316 -92.22 -13.29 67.49
C SER A 316 -91.92 -12.44 68.73
N GLN A 317 -90.79 -11.73 68.76
CA GLN A 317 -90.47 -10.77 69.82
C GLN A 317 -91.52 -9.64 69.90
N ARG A 318 -92.00 -9.12 68.77
CA ARG A 318 -93.10 -8.13 68.74
C ARG A 318 -94.42 -8.71 69.27
N GLN A 319 -94.75 -9.95 68.92
CA GLN A 319 -95.95 -10.62 69.45
C GLN A 319 -95.87 -10.82 70.97
N ALA A 320 -94.71 -11.25 71.50
CA ALA A 320 -94.47 -11.35 72.94
C ALA A 320 -94.58 -9.98 73.65
N LEU A 321 -94.04 -8.91 73.06
CA LEU A 321 -94.17 -7.55 73.60
C LEU A 321 -95.63 -7.04 73.63
N THR A 322 -96.46 -7.42 72.66
CA THR A 322 -97.90 -7.09 72.69
C THR A 322 -98.68 -7.92 73.72
N GLN A 323 -98.27 -9.17 73.98
CA GLN A 323 -98.87 -9.99 75.05
C GLN A 323 -98.52 -9.40 76.43
N LEU A 324 -97.25 -9.07 76.67
CA LEU A 324 -96.79 -8.43 77.91
C LEU A 324 -97.46 -7.07 78.17
N HIS A 325 -97.74 -6.26 77.14
CA HIS A 325 -98.54 -5.03 77.30
C HIS A 325 -99.99 -5.33 77.72
N ALA A 326 -100.65 -6.31 77.09
CA ALA A 326 -102.02 -6.67 77.45
C ALA A 326 -102.13 -7.23 78.88
N GLU A 327 -101.12 -7.98 79.35
CA GLU A 327 -101.01 -8.43 80.74
C GLU A 327 -100.78 -7.26 81.71
N LEU A 328 -99.90 -6.31 81.36
CA LEU A 328 -99.63 -5.10 82.13
C LEU A 328 -100.87 -4.21 82.29
N ASP A 329 -101.59 -3.95 81.20
CA ASP A 329 -102.81 -3.12 81.20
C ASP A 329 -103.91 -3.77 82.06
N ASN A 330 -104.07 -5.09 82.00
CA ASN A 330 -105.04 -5.84 82.80
C ASN A 330 -104.67 -5.78 84.29
N ALA A 331 -103.39 -5.95 84.65
CA ALA A 331 -102.90 -5.78 86.02
C ALA A 331 -103.12 -4.34 86.55
N GLN A 332 -102.90 -3.31 85.73
CA GLN A 332 -103.17 -1.92 86.09
C GLN A 332 -104.67 -1.67 86.35
N GLN A 333 -105.56 -2.20 85.51
CA GLN A 333 -107.02 -2.08 85.70
C GLN A 333 -107.49 -2.75 86.99
N GLN A 334 -106.96 -3.94 87.33
CA GLN A 334 -107.27 -4.61 88.60
C GLN A 334 -106.82 -3.78 89.81
N LEU A 335 -105.61 -3.21 89.76
CA LEU A 335 -105.04 -2.39 90.83
C LEU A 335 -105.80 -1.06 91.02
N ALA A 336 -106.30 -0.46 89.93
CA ALA A 336 -107.19 0.70 89.99
C ALA A 336 -108.54 0.38 90.67
N ARG A 337 -109.10 -0.80 90.41
CA ARG A 337 -110.38 -1.26 90.97
C ARG A 337 -110.33 -1.44 92.49
N VAL A 338 -109.31 -2.15 92.98
CA VAL A 338 -109.07 -2.35 94.42
C VAL A 338 -108.89 -1.03 95.17
N ARG A 339 -108.26 -0.02 94.55
CA ARG A 339 -108.11 1.32 95.14
C ARG A 339 -109.44 2.07 95.29
N GLN A 340 -110.37 1.92 94.35
CA GLN A 340 -111.71 2.52 94.45
C GLN A 340 -112.56 1.84 95.53
N GLU A 341 -112.48 0.50 95.62
CA GLU A 341 -113.17 -0.28 96.64
C GLU A 341 -112.66 0.06 98.06
N GLY A 342 -111.34 0.21 98.25
CA GLY A 342 -110.76 0.67 99.50
C GLY A 342 -111.26 2.07 99.91
N ALA A 343 -111.19 3.05 99.01
CA ALA A 343 -111.61 4.43 99.27
C ALA A 343 -113.11 4.56 99.63
N ALA A 344 -113.97 3.66 99.14
CA ALA A 344 -115.37 3.58 99.55
C ALA A 344 -115.51 3.10 101.02
N THR A 345 -114.79 2.04 101.40
CA THR A 345 -114.86 1.49 102.77
C THR A 345 -114.35 2.47 103.83
N GLU A 346 -113.30 3.25 103.56
CA GLU A 346 -112.78 4.25 104.50
C GLU A 346 -113.81 5.36 104.81
N GLN A 347 -114.64 5.74 103.83
CA GLN A 347 -115.70 6.73 104.00
C GLN A 347 -116.86 6.18 104.85
N GLU A 348 -117.21 4.90 104.70
CA GLU A 348 -118.24 4.27 105.55
C GLU A 348 -117.77 4.15 107.01
N VAL A 349 -116.50 3.81 107.24
CA VAL A 349 -115.91 3.77 108.60
C VAL A 349 -115.98 5.13 109.29
N HIS A 350 -115.61 6.22 108.62
CA HIS A 350 -115.73 7.58 109.17
C HIS A 350 -117.19 7.94 109.52
N ARG A 351 -118.14 7.55 108.66
CA ARG A 351 -119.57 7.84 108.84
C ARG A 351 -120.19 7.07 110.02
N LEU A 352 -119.69 5.87 110.30
CA LEU A 352 -120.05 5.08 111.49
C LEU A 352 -119.43 5.64 112.77
N GLN A 353 -118.18 6.11 112.72
CA GLN A 353 -117.52 6.73 113.86
C GLN A 353 -118.23 8.01 114.33
N GLN A 354 -118.62 8.89 113.41
CA GLN A 354 -119.33 10.14 113.74
C GLN A 354 -120.64 9.89 114.51
N ARG A 355 -121.46 8.93 114.05
CA ARG A 355 -122.69 8.50 114.75
C ARG A 355 -122.43 7.94 116.15
N LEU A 356 -121.32 7.22 116.34
CA LEU A 356 -120.92 6.69 117.65
C LEU A 356 -120.55 7.80 118.66
N THR A 357 -120.01 8.93 118.18
CA THR A 357 -119.79 10.11 119.04
C THR A 357 -121.08 10.83 119.42
N GLU A 358 -122.03 11.01 118.50
CA GLU A 358 -123.32 11.65 118.78
C GLU A 358 -124.12 10.87 119.83
N ILE A 359 -124.31 9.56 119.60
CA ILE A 359 -125.05 8.67 120.52
C ILE A 359 -124.41 8.63 121.92
N ARG A 360 -123.07 8.74 122.01
CA ARG A 360 -122.38 8.81 123.31
C ARG A 360 -122.64 10.12 124.06
N GLN A 361 -122.78 11.25 123.36
CA GLN A 361 -123.07 12.55 123.97
C GLN A 361 -124.52 12.64 124.44
N GLU A 362 -125.46 12.09 123.68
CA GLU A 362 -126.87 11.97 124.10
C GLU A 362 -127.01 11.09 125.35
N LEU A 363 -126.32 9.95 125.38
CA LEU A 363 -126.35 9.02 126.53
C LEU A 363 -125.81 9.66 127.82
N THR A 364 -124.75 10.48 127.75
CA THR A 364 -124.24 11.18 128.94
C THR A 364 -125.14 12.33 129.40
N ALA A 365 -125.89 12.97 128.50
CA ALA A 365 -126.88 13.96 128.87
C ALA A 365 -128.06 13.35 129.67
N GLU A 366 -128.58 12.19 129.23
CA GLU A 366 -129.66 11.49 129.94
C GLU A 366 -129.20 10.83 131.26
N ALA A 367 -127.96 10.31 131.32
CA ALA A 367 -127.41 9.76 132.56
C ALA A 367 -127.42 10.80 133.70
N ASN A 368 -126.99 12.03 133.43
CA ASN A 368 -126.97 13.12 134.42
C ASN A 368 -128.38 13.50 134.89
N ARG A 369 -129.37 13.60 133.98
CA ARG A 369 -130.78 13.85 134.32
C ARG A 369 -131.34 12.78 135.25
N LEU A 370 -130.99 11.51 135.01
CA LEU A 370 -131.49 10.36 135.75
C LEU A 370 -130.86 10.22 137.14
N GLU A 371 -129.60 10.63 137.32
CA GLU A 371 -129.00 10.75 138.65
C GLU A 371 -129.63 11.88 139.48
N GLU A 372 -129.89 13.04 138.88
CA GLU A 372 -130.48 14.18 139.58
C GLU A 372 -131.89 13.87 140.08
N ALA A 373 -132.68 13.15 139.26
CA ALA A 373 -133.96 12.57 139.68
C ALA A 373 -133.81 11.57 140.84
N ARG A 374 -132.84 10.64 140.77
CA ARG A 374 -132.60 9.63 141.83
C ARG A 374 -132.22 10.26 143.17
N ARG A 375 -131.34 11.26 143.18
CA ARG A 375 -130.90 11.95 144.41
C ARG A 375 -132.07 12.63 145.14
N SER A 376 -133.09 13.09 144.43
CA SER A 376 -134.34 13.56 145.05
C SER A 376 -135.12 12.43 145.73
N SER A 377 -135.27 11.27 145.06
CA SER A 377 -136.00 10.09 145.56
C SER A 377 -135.39 9.49 146.82
N ASP A 378 -134.05 9.33 146.86
CA ASP A 378 -133.35 8.74 148.00
C ASP A 378 -133.48 9.56 149.28
N SER A 379 -133.69 10.87 149.18
CA SER A 379 -133.95 11.74 150.33
C SER A 379 -135.31 11.44 150.98
N ALA A 380 -136.33 11.14 150.18
CA ALA A 380 -137.66 10.77 150.65
C ALA A 380 -137.70 9.33 151.18
N GLU A 381 -137.01 8.40 150.52
CA GLU A 381 -137.05 6.98 150.89
C GLU A 381 -136.38 6.71 152.26
N ARG A 382 -135.36 7.51 152.64
CA ARG A 382 -134.73 7.43 153.97
C ARG A 382 -135.70 7.79 155.11
N HIS A 383 -136.67 8.68 154.88
CA HIS A 383 -137.74 8.94 155.86
C HIS A 383 -138.76 7.79 155.99
N ALA A 384 -138.86 6.90 154.98
CA ALA A 384 -139.72 5.72 155.05
C ALA A 384 -139.05 4.48 155.68
N LYS A 385 -137.71 4.39 155.63
CA LYS A 385 -136.96 3.22 156.11
C LYS A 385 -136.82 3.13 157.64
N ASP A 386 -136.59 4.25 158.33
CA ASP A 386 -136.56 4.28 159.81
C ASP A 386 -137.88 3.78 160.43
N VAL A 387 -139.01 4.19 159.83
CA VAL A 387 -140.36 3.81 160.28
C VAL A 387 -140.62 2.30 160.10
N ARG A 388 -140.03 1.66 159.09
CA ARG A 388 -140.16 0.21 158.84
C ARG A 388 -139.25 -0.64 159.71
N ALA A 389 -138.04 -0.18 160.00
CA ALA A 389 -137.11 -0.90 160.89
C ALA A 389 -137.72 -1.10 162.30
N ARG A 390 -138.45 -0.09 162.79
CA ARG A 390 -139.12 -0.05 164.10
C ARG A 390 -140.42 -0.87 164.22
N VAL A 391 -140.64 -1.82 163.30
CA VAL A 391 -141.81 -2.73 163.28
C VAL A 391 -141.42 -4.15 162.86
N GLN A 392 -140.46 -4.32 161.93
CA GLN A 392 -140.34 -5.59 161.19
C GLN A 392 -139.51 -6.70 161.86
N ARG A 393 -138.82 -6.48 162.99
CA ARG A 393 -137.94 -7.51 163.62
C ARG A 393 -138.13 -7.79 165.11
N GLU A 394 -139.23 -7.32 165.68
CA GLU A 394 -139.96 -8.17 166.63
C GLU A 394 -140.70 -9.29 165.86
N ALA A 395 -141.22 -9.01 164.65
CA ALA A 395 -141.88 -10.01 163.82
C ALA A 395 -140.99 -11.21 163.42
N LYS A 396 -139.67 -11.03 163.23
CA LYS A 396 -138.71 -12.15 163.04
C LYS A 396 -138.05 -12.65 164.34
N ARG A 397 -138.72 -12.50 165.48
CA ARG A 397 -138.60 -13.43 166.62
C ARG A 397 -139.73 -14.46 166.69
N VAL A 398 -140.79 -14.30 165.89
CA VAL A 398 -142.04 -15.10 165.99
C VAL A 398 -142.30 -15.99 164.77
N ALA A 399 -141.95 -15.54 163.55
CA ALA A 399 -142.33 -16.21 162.30
C ALA A 399 -141.91 -17.69 162.18
N ASP A 400 -140.72 -18.05 162.67
CA ASP A 400 -140.11 -19.39 162.48
C ASP A 400 -139.83 -20.13 163.82
N LEU A 401 -140.49 -19.75 164.92
CA LEU A 401 -140.57 -20.54 166.16
C LEU A 401 -141.89 -21.33 166.25
N ALA A 402 -142.71 -21.30 165.20
CA ALA A 402 -144.14 -21.59 165.31
C ALA A 402 -144.75 -22.41 164.14
N ALA A 403 -144.14 -22.40 162.95
CA ALA A 403 -144.71 -23.02 161.76
C ALA A 403 -144.37 -24.53 161.70
N ALA A 404 -145.26 -25.36 162.26
CA ALA A 404 -145.22 -26.83 162.27
C ALA A 404 -143.96 -27.42 162.95
N ALA A 405 -144.02 -27.76 164.24
CA ALA A 405 -144.65 -29.05 164.58
C ALA A 405 -146.17 -29.00 164.80
N VAL A 406 -146.76 -30.20 164.89
CA VAL A 406 -148.21 -30.51 164.77
C VAL A 406 -148.66 -30.53 163.29
N MET A 407 -148.41 -31.59 162.52
CA MET A 407 -147.68 -32.85 162.82
C MET A 407 -146.74 -33.17 161.65
N ALA A 408 -145.55 -33.77 161.82
CA ALA A 408 -144.97 -34.42 163.01
C ALA A 408 -144.88 -33.52 164.25
N ALA A 409 -144.96 -34.14 165.43
CA ALA A 409 -144.65 -33.50 166.71
C ALA A 409 -143.11 -33.32 166.85
N ALA A 410 -142.59 -32.40 167.67
CA ALA A 410 -143.24 -31.65 168.74
C ALA A 410 -142.84 -30.16 168.79
N ALA A 411 -143.74 -29.33 169.35
CA ALA A 411 -143.70 -27.85 169.47
C ALA A 411 -143.64 -27.07 168.12
N GLY A 412 -144.60 -26.21 167.75
CA GLY A 412 -145.76 -25.65 168.46
C GLY A 412 -145.74 -24.11 168.34
N GLY A 413 -146.85 -23.44 167.99
CA GLY A 413 -146.82 -22.03 167.55
C GLY A 413 -147.52 -20.99 168.44
N ALA A 414 -147.26 -19.69 168.16
CA ALA A 414 -148.12 -18.50 168.42
C ALA A 414 -147.40 -17.13 168.17
N GLU A 415 -148.03 -16.22 167.39
CA GLU A 415 -148.52 -14.83 167.67
C GLU A 415 -147.78 -13.85 168.66
N THR A 416 -147.79 -12.48 168.62
CA THR A 416 -148.05 -11.35 167.64
C THR A 416 -147.71 -9.92 168.22
N ALA A 417 -147.51 -8.87 167.37
CA ALA A 417 -147.88 -7.41 167.48
C ALA A 417 -147.00 -6.20 168.05
N GLU A 418 -146.77 -5.16 167.18
CA GLU A 418 -146.94 -3.64 167.28
C GLU A 418 -145.97 -2.48 167.78
N TYR A 419 -145.57 -1.53 166.86
CA TYR A 419 -145.34 -0.01 166.87
C TYR A 419 -144.22 0.78 167.69
N PRO A 420 -143.83 2.11 167.51
CA PRO A 420 -143.69 3.13 166.37
C PRO A 420 -142.49 4.22 166.36
N THR A 421 -142.21 5.05 165.29
CA THR A 421 -141.42 6.40 165.11
C THR A 421 -139.89 6.56 164.63
N VAL A 422 -139.18 7.76 164.57
CA VAL A 422 -138.29 8.34 163.40
C VAL A 422 -136.87 9.08 163.63
N ARG A 423 -135.80 9.07 162.70
CA ARG A 423 -134.68 10.11 162.30
C ARG A 423 -133.12 9.68 162.20
N VAL A 424 -132.04 10.29 161.55
CA VAL A 424 -131.64 11.17 160.32
C VAL A 424 -130.09 11.68 160.18
N ARG A 425 -129.49 11.99 158.95
CA ARG A 425 -128.27 12.88 158.49
C ARG A 425 -126.83 12.33 157.98
N SER A 426 -126.13 13.04 157.01
CA SER A 426 -124.62 13.34 156.70
C SER A 426 -123.46 12.45 156.02
N ASP A 427 -122.53 13.14 155.25
CA ASP A 427 -121.00 13.14 154.97
C ASP A 427 -120.08 12.20 154.03
N SER A 428 -118.70 12.26 154.04
CA SER A 428 -117.69 12.20 152.86
C SER A 428 -116.20 11.57 153.01
N ASP A 429 -115.33 11.54 151.93
CA ASP A 429 -113.78 11.60 151.81
C ASP A 429 -112.93 10.56 150.90
N ARG A 430 -111.59 10.30 151.12
CA ARG A 430 -110.36 10.06 150.20
C ARG A 430 -109.68 8.62 150.08
N PRO A 431 -108.40 8.31 149.55
CA PRO A 431 -107.42 8.75 148.45
C PRO A 431 -106.54 7.60 147.71
N ALA A 432 -105.37 7.94 147.04
CA ALA A 432 -104.05 7.17 146.79
C ALA A 432 -103.77 6.22 145.53
N GLU A 433 -102.55 5.82 145.00
CA GLU A 433 -101.11 6.32 144.79
C GLU A 433 -100.14 5.39 143.88
N ASP A 434 -98.97 5.90 143.32
CA ASP A 434 -97.60 5.35 142.86
C ASP A 434 -97.16 4.27 141.75
N ALA A 435 -95.99 4.54 141.06
CA ALA A 435 -94.81 3.70 140.53
C ALA A 435 -94.68 2.82 139.18
N GLU A 436 -93.39 2.56 138.77
CA GLU A 436 -92.75 1.77 137.62
C GLU A 436 -92.64 2.37 136.16
N GLY A 437 -91.78 1.96 135.17
CA GLY A 437 -90.72 0.91 135.00
C GLY A 437 -89.91 0.95 133.61
N THR A 438 -88.99 0.02 133.25
CA THR A 438 -88.00 0.07 132.08
C THR A 438 -87.37 -1.30 131.59
N PRO A 439 -86.52 -1.45 130.51
CA PRO A 439 -86.27 -0.71 129.23
C PRO A 439 -86.08 -1.62 127.94
N VAL A 440 -85.50 -1.06 126.83
CA VAL A 440 -85.02 -1.65 125.52
C VAL A 440 -85.93 -1.34 124.29
N ASP A 441 -85.57 -0.78 123.10
CA ASP A 441 -84.32 -0.50 122.29
C ASP A 441 -84.02 -1.59 121.20
N GLN A 442 -83.57 -1.43 119.92
CA GLN A 442 -82.92 -0.37 119.08
C GLN A 442 -83.39 -0.39 117.58
N ALA A 443 -83.19 0.71 116.83
CA ALA A 443 -83.35 0.90 115.36
C ALA A 443 -82.80 2.32 114.93
N PRO A 444 -82.93 2.84 113.68
CA PRO A 444 -82.64 2.40 112.29
C PRO A 444 -81.59 3.39 111.64
N PRO A 445 -81.71 4.03 110.44
CA PRO A 445 -82.16 3.66 109.08
C PRO A 445 -81.12 3.96 107.93
N VAL A 446 -81.34 3.45 106.70
CA VAL A 446 -80.66 3.90 105.44
C VAL A 446 -81.60 3.75 104.23
N ALA A 447 -81.51 4.63 103.22
CA ALA A 447 -82.14 4.47 101.88
C ALA A 447 -81.48 5.39 100.82
N SER A 448 -81.56 5.16 99.49
CA SER A 448 -81.56 3.90 98.69
C SER A 448 -81.27 4.26 97.20
N PRO A 449 -80.77 3.31 96.37
CA PRO A 449 -80.26 3.61 95.02
C PRO A 449 -81.23 3.25 93.87
N ALA A 450 -80.69 3.26 92.64
CA ALA A 450 -81.35 2.98 91.36
C ALA A 450 -81.72 1.50 91.12
#